data_AF-A0A846DCU9-F1
#
_entry.id   AF-A0A846DCU9-F1
#
_cell.length_a   1.000
_cell.length_b   1.000
_cell.length_c   1.000
_cell.angle_alpha   90.00
_cell.angle_beta   90.00
_cell.angle_gamma   90.00
#
_symmetry.space_group_name_H-M   'P 1'
#
loop_
_entity.id
_entity.type
_entity.pdbx_description
1 polymer ?
#
loop_
_entity_poly.entity_id
_entity_poly.type
_entity_poly.pdbx_seq_one_letter_code
_entity_poly.pdbx_strand_id
1 'polypeptide(L)'
;MVKLQYKELIKSDRFLTLDGKRFHYIWLYDHCLCPRCYHPSSFQKINDLSDRLELPKPKSVQFQDEKLIIDWDEDPPHRSIFPRSWLLSRAYDPKPEPRLSPREKQLWDKAWLDANPPEWCEYSNGSFEFWMNQLSTLGFTLLR
;
A
#
# COMPACT_ATOMS: atom_id res chain seq x y z
N MET A 1 -32.32 -13.01 11.61
CA MET A 1 -31.13 -13.63 10.98
C MET A 1 -30.99 -13.07 9.58
N VAL A 2 -30.13 -12.07 9.39
CA VAL A 2 -29.92 -11.42 8.09
C VAL A 2 -28.84 -12.20 7.35
N LYS A 3 -29.22 -12.90 6.27
CA LYS A 3 -28.27 -13.43 5.29
C LYS A 3 -27.70 -12.25 4.52
N LEU A 4 -26.51 -11.78 4.89
CA LEU A 4 -25.75 -10.85 4.06
C LEU A 4 -25.32 -11.62 2.80
N GLN A 5 -25.98 -11.34 1.68
CA GLN A 5 -25.56 -11.80 0.37
C GLN A 5 -24.22 -11.12 0.04
N TYR A 6 -23.11 -11.87 0.13
CA TYR A 6 -21.82 -11.44 -0.39
C TYR A 6 -21.88 -11.40 -1.94
N LYS A 7 -22.48 -10.33 -2.48
CA LYS A 7 -22.12 -9.85 -3.82
C LYS A 7 -20.79 -9.11 -3.68
N GLU A 8 -19.83 -9.33 -4.59
CA GLU A 8 -18.99 -8.26 -5.19
C GLU A 8 -17.72 -8.72 -5.90
N LEU A 9 -17.45 -10.03 -6.05
CA LEU A 9 -16.38 -10.45 -6.96
C LEU A 9 -16.89 -10.52 -8.41
N ILE A 10 -16.55 -9.52 -9.22
CA ILE A 10 -16.83 -9.51 -10.67
C ILE A 10 -15.52 -9.76 -11.41
N LYS A 11 -15.51 -10.74 -12.31
CA LYS A 11 -14.32 -11.13 -13.08
C LYS A 11 -14.45 -10.66 -14.52
N SER A 12 -13.34 -10.16 -15.05
CA SER A 12 -13.11 -9.91 -16.48
C SER A 12 -11.85 -10.67 -16.89
N ASP A 13 -11.45 -10.59 -18.15
CA ASP A 13 -10.24 -11.22 -18.69
C ASP A 13 -8.96 -10.55 -18.17
N ARG A 14 -9.02 -9.28 -17.77
CA ARG A 14 -7.83 -8.48 -17.38
C ARG A 14 -7.83 -7.99 -15.94
N PHE A 15 -8.98 -8.02 -15.28
CA PHE A 15 -9.13 -7.53 -13.92
C PHE A 15 -10.27 -8.25 -13.20
N LEU A 16 -10.28 -8.07 -11.89
CA LEU A 16 -11.45 -8.34 -11.05
C LEU A 16 -11.88 -7.07 -10.33
N THR A 17 -13.12 -7.03 -9.88
CA THR A 17 -13.65 -6.01 -8.98
C THR A 17 -13.91 -6.64 -7.63
N LEU A 18 -13.51 -5.98 -6.55
CA LEU A 18 -13.80 -6.33 -5.16
C LEU A 18 -14.20 -5.04 -4.44
N ASP A 19 -15.34 -5.02 -3.76
CA ASP A 19 -15.86 -3.84 -3.06
C ASP A 19 -15.98 -2.58 -3.94
N GLY A 20 -16.38 -2.77 -5.20
CA GLY A 20 -16.45 -1.69 -6.18
C GLY A 20 -15.09 -1.11 -6.60
N LYS A 21 -13.97 -1.71 -6.19
CA LYS A 21 -12.60 -1.34 -6.59
C LYS A 21 -12.07 -2.32 -7.63
N ARG A 22 -11.51 -1.82 -8.74
CA ARG A 22 -10.92 -2.69 -9.78
C ARG A 22 -9.46 -3.01 -9.47
N PHE A 23 -9.09 -4.27 -9.69
CA PHE A 23 -7.74 -4.80 -9.56
C PHE A 23 -7.37 -5.63 -10.80
N HIS A 24 -6.49 -5.09 -11.64
CA HIS A 24 -5.91 -5.78 -12.80
C HIS A 24 -5.08 -6.98 -12.36
N TYR A 25 -5.16 -8.07 -13.13
CA TYR A 25 -4.41 -9.29 -12.85
C TYR A 25 -2.89 -9.09 -12.92
N ILE A 26 -2.41 -8.25 -13.84
CA ILE A 26 -0.99 -7.89 -13.89
C ILE A 26 -0.55 -7.22 -12.58
N TRP A 27 -1.36 -6.31 -12.04
CA TRP A 27 -1.04 -5.66 -10.76
C TRP A 27 -1.07 -6.64 -9.59
N LEU A 28 -2.09 -7.52 -9.55
CA LEU A 28 -2.19 -8.55 -8.51
C LEU A 28 -1.00 -9.49 -8.55
N TYR A 29 -0.60 -9.96 -9.72
CA TYR A 29 0.58 -10.81 -9.89
C TYR A 29 1.85 -10.08 -9.42
N ASP A 30 2.05 -8.83 -9.86
CA ASP A 30 3.21 -8.00 -9.50
C ASP A 30 3.40 -7.85 -7.99
N HIS A 31 2.27 -7.79 -7.27
CA HIS A 31 2.25 -7.56 -5.84
C HIS A 31 2.03 -8.85 -5.03
N CYS A 32 2.18 -10.02 -5.63
CA CYS A 32 2.01 -11.31 -4.95
C CYS A 32 2.87 -11.38 -3.68
N LEU A 33 2.23 -11.63 -2.52
CA LEU A 33 2.90 -11.63 -1.21
C LEU A 33 3.57 -12.96 -0.83
N CYS A 34 3.70 -13.90 -1.76
CA CYS A 34 4.26 -15.22 -1.44
C CYS A 34 5.80 -15.18 -1.31
N PRO A 35 6.42 -16.14 -0.60
CA PRO A 35 7.88 -16.19 -0.43
C PRO A 35 8.69 -16.38 -1.72
N ARG A 36 8.05 -16.79 -2.84
CA ARG A 36 8.69 -16.85 -4.16
C ARG A 36 8.80 -15.48 -4.82
N CYS A 37 7.96 -14.53 -4.44
CA CYS A 37 7.91 -13.18 -5.02
C CYS A 37 8.55 -12.13 -4.10
N TYR A 38 8.54 -12.35 -2.78
CA TYR A 38 9.19 -11.49 -1.80
C TYR A 38 10.12 -12.29 -0.90
N HIS A 39 11.30 -11.74 -0.67
CA HIS A 39 12.26 -12.31 0.26
C HIS A 39 11.73 -12.17 1.69
N PRO A 40 11.62 -13.27 2.46
CA PRO A 40 10.83 -13.31 3.70
C PRO A 40 11.39 -12.44 4.83
N SER A 41 12.69 -12.12 4.81
CA SER A 41 13.32 -11.30 5.85
C SER A 41 13.58 -9.86 5.45
N SER A 42 13.87 -9.60 4.16
CA SER A 42 14.20 -8.26 3.68
C SER A 42 13.02 -7.53 3.05
N PHE A 43 11.92 -8.25 2.78
CA PHE A 43 10.74 -7.76 2.07
C PHE A 43 11.07 -7.16 0.70
N GLN A 44 12.21 -7.52 0.12
CA GLN A 44 12.58 -7.15 -1.22
C GLN A 44 11.87 -8.05 -2.23
N LYS A 45 11.46 -7.45 -3.35
CA LYS A 45 10.85 -8.18 -4.47
C LYS A 45 11.94 -9.01 -5.16
N ILE A 46 11.61 -10.26 -5.46
CA ILE A 46 12.53 -11.22 -6.11
C ILE A 46 12.30 -11.28 -7.62
N ASN A 47 11.03 -11.16 -8.06
CA ASN A 47 10.66 -11.34 -9.46
C ASN A 47 10.30 -9.99 -10.11
N ASP A 48 10.76 -9.77 -11.33
CA ASP A 48 10.29 -8.66 -12.17
C ASP A 48 9.23 -9.17 -13.17
N LEU A 49 8.17 -8.37 -13.35
CA LEU A 49 7.18 -8.62 -14.39
C LEU A 49 7.74 -8.40 -15.80
N SER A 50 8.80 -7.58 -15.95
CA SER A 50 9.44 -7.34 -17.25
C SER A 50 10.03 -8.59 -17.88
N ASP A 51 10.36 -9.59 -17.06
CA ASP A 51 10.97 -10.84 -17.52
C ASP A 51 9.96 -11.79 -18.18
N ARG A 52 8.68 -11.38 -18.23
CA ARG A 52 7.58 -12.18 -18.79
C ARG A 52 7.24 -11.77 -20.21
N LEU A 53 7.05 -12.77 -21.07
CA LEU A 53 6.56 -12.57 -22.44
C LEU A 53 5.04 -12.40 -22.51
N GLU A 54 4.31 -13.03 -21.58
CA GLU A 54 2.84 -13.01 -21.55
C GLU A 54 2.29 -12.39 -20.27
N LEU A 55 1.11 -11.77 -20.40
CA LEU A 55 0.33 -11.29 -19.27
C LEU A 55 -0.07 -12.47 -18.35
N PRO A 56 -0.01 -12.30 -17.02
CA PRO A 56 -0.41 -13.34 -16.09
C PRO A 56 -1.91 -13.61 -16.21
N LYS A 57 -2.26 -14.88 -16.36
CA LYS A 57 -3.64 -15.35 -16.49
C LYS A 57 -4.04 -16.14 -15.23
N PRO A 58 -5.14 -15.79 -14.56
CA PRO A 58 -5.61 -16.56 -13.43
C PRO A 58 -6.23 -17.87 -13.91
N LYS A 59 -5.76 -18.99 -13.38
CA LYS A 59 -6.41 -20.30 -13.52
C LYS A 59 -7.65 -20.40 -12.62
N SER A 60 -7.57 -19.82 -11.42
CA SER A 60 -8.67 -19.81 -10.45
C SER A 60 -8.64 -18.50 -9.65
N VAL A 61 -9.82 -18.00 -9.27
CA VAL A 61 -9.96 -16.82 -8.39
C VAL A 61 -11.09 -17.10 -7.40
N GLN A 62 -10.79 -16.99 -6.12
CA GLN A 62 -11.72 -17.25 -5.03
C GLN A 62 -11.61 -16.14 -3.99
N PHE A 63 -12.72 -15.79 -3.36
CA PHE A 63 -12.73 -14.89 -2.21
C PHE A 63 -13.36 -15.62 -1.03
N GLN A 64 -12.59 -15.85 0.03
CA GLN A 64 -13.01 -16.55 1.24
C GLN A 64 -12.22 -16.05 2.43
N ASP A 65 -12.80 -16.08 3.63
CA ASP A 65 -12.11 -15.75 4.88
C ASP A 65 -11.41 -14.37 4.85
N GLU A 66 -12.09 -13.36 4.28
CA GLU A 66 -11.55 -12.00 4.05
C GLU A 66 -10.25 -11.97 3.23
N LYS A 67 -10.06 -12.96 2.36
CA LYS A 67 -8.88 -13.09 1.50
C LYS A 67 -9.27 -13.38 0.06
N LEU A 68 -8.59 -12.71 -0.86
CA LEU A 68 -8.59 -13.04 -2.28
C LEU A 68 -7.48 -14.06 -2.53
N ILE A 69 -7.85 -15.21 -3.09
CA ILE A 69 -6.96 -16.30 -3.45
C ILE A 69 -6.96 -16.43 -4.97
N ILE A 70 -5.78 -16.42 -5.58
CA ILE A 70 -5.60 -16.57 -7.02
C ILE A 70 -4.61 -17.69 -7.27
N ASP A 71 -5.03 -18.70 -8.03
CA ASP A 71 -4.13 -19.66 -8.65
C ASP A 71 -3.83 -19.17 -10.07
N TRP A 72 -2.56 -19.05 -10.41
CA TRP A 72 -2.11 -18.59 -11.73
C TRP A 72 -1.84 -19.77 -12.65
N ASP A 73 -2.08 -19.56 -13.94
CA ASP A 73 -1.83 -20.56 -14.96
C ASP A 73 -0.34 -20.59 -15.33
N GLU A 74 0.46 -21.22 -14.46
CA GLU A 74 1.92 -21.30 -14.56
C GLU A 74 2.44 -22.68 -14.21
N ASP A 75 3.59 -23.00 -14.81
CA ASP A 75 4.42 -24.14 -14.43
C ASP A 75 5.83 -23.62 -14.08
N PRO A 76 6.28 -23.71 -12.81
CA PRO A 76 5.61 -24.37 -11.69
C PRO A 76 4.44 -23.56 -11.10
N PRO A 77 3.42 -24.23 -10.50
CA PRO A 77 2.22 -23.60 -9.98
C PRO A 77 2.50 -22.40 -9.07
N HIS A 78 1.78 -21.30 -9.30
CA HIS A 78 1.92 -20.08 -8.53
C HIS A 78 0.58 -19.68 -7.90
N ARG A 79 0.61 -19.33 -6.61
CA ARG A 79 -0.57 -18.92 -5.84
C ARG A 79 -0.31 -17.61 -5.13
N SER A 80 -1.22 -16.65 -5.29
CA SER A 80 -1.24 -15.41 -4.53
C SER A 80 -2.40 -15.40 -3.55
N ILE A 81 -2.17 -14.87 -2.35
CA ILE A 81 -3.18 -14.69 -1.31
C ILE A 81 -3.09 -13.26 -0.80
N PHE A 82 -4.19 -12.51 -0.90
CA PHE A 82 -4.26 -11.11 -0.49
C PHE A 82 -5.34 -10.92 0.57
N PRO A 83 -5.01 -10.40 1.76
CA PRO A 83 -6.03 -9.92 2.69
C PRO A 83 -6.86 -8.80 2.05
N ARG A 84 -8.18 -8.81 2.27
CA ARG A 84 -9.09 -7.76 1.78
C ARG A 84 -8.63 -6.37 2.23
N SER A 85 -8.29 -6.22 3.51
CA SER A 85 -7.78 -4.95 4.06
C SER A 85 -6.53 -4.45 3.34
N TRP A 86 -5.63 -5.37 2.96
CA TRP A 86 -4.42 -5.04 2.21
C TRP A 86 -4.77 -4.52 0.81
N LEU A 87 -5.70 -5.18 0.10
CA LEU A 87 -6.17 -4.74 -1.22
C LEU A 87 -6.82 -3.36 -1.14
N LEU A 88 -7.73 -3.14 -0.20
CA LEU A 88 -8.44 -1.86 -0.07
C LEU A 88 -7.51 -0.71 0.28
N SER A 89 -6.50 -0.91 1.13
CA SER A 89 -5.48 0.10 1.45
C SER A 89 -4.58 0.50 0.26
N ARG A 90 -4.63 -0.29 -0.82
CA ARG A 90 -3.84 -0.12 -2.06
C ARG A 90 -4.71 0.00 -3.30
N ALA A 91 -6.02 0.17 -3.13
CA ALA A 91 -6.93 0.39 -4.25
C ALA A 91 -6.50 1.65 -5.02
N TYR A 92 -6.28 1.50 -6.32
CA TYR A 92 -5.94 2.60 -7.22
C TYR A 92 -7.12 3.06 -8.08
N ASP A 93 -8.23 2.33 -8.02
CA ASP A 93 -9.43 2.61 -8.80
C ASP A 93 -10.70 2.56 -7.92
N PRO A 94 -11.47 3.66 -7.81
CA PRO A 94 -11.18 4.98 -8.35
C PRO A 94 -9.85 5.52 -7.83
N LYS A 95 -9.26 6.43 -8.61
CA LYS A 95 -8.01 7.09 -8.24
C LYS A 95 -8.10 7.52 -6.78
N PRO A 96 -7.21 7.04 -5.89
CA PRO A 96 -7.28 7.40 -4.50
C PRO A 96 -7.21 8.92 -4.43
N GLU A 97 -8.00 9.50 -3.52
CA GLU A 97 -7.75 10.89 -3.14
C GLU A 97 -6.27 11.01 -2.79
N PRO A 98 -5.63 12.16 -3.09
CA PRO A 98 -4.26 12.39 -2.66
C PRO A 98 -4.18 11.94 -1.21
N ARG A 99 -3.42 10.87 -0.94
CA ARG A 99 -3.15 10.48 0.45
C ARG A 99 -2.71 11.77 1.09
N LEU A 100 -3.44 12.25 2.11
CA LEU A 100 -3.11 13.48 2.83
C LEU A 100 -1.59 13.51 2.92
N SER A 101 -1.01 14.47 2.20
CA SER A 101 0.41 14.52 1.92
C SER A 101 1.20 14.36 3.24
N PRO A 102 2.44 13.83 3.20
CA PRO A 102 3.29 13.71 4.39
C PRO A 102 3.16 15.01 5.21
N ARG A 103 2.69 14.89 6.46
CA ARG A 103 2.40 15.98 7.42
C ARG A 103 2.41 17.37 6.78
N GLU A 104 1.23 17.97 6.58
CA GLU A 104 1.05 19.28 5.93
C GLU A 104 2.24 20.22 6.21
N LYS A 105 3.03 20.49 5.17
CA LYS A 105 4.22 21.34 5.31
C LYS A 105 3.76 22.76 5.58
N GLN A 106 4.24 23.33 6.67
CA GLN A 106 4.02 24.72 7.00
C GLN A 106 5.07 25.56 6.29
N LEU A 107 4.65 26.40 5.35
CA LEU A 107 5.52 27.43 4.80
C LEU A 107 5.68 28.55 5.82
N TRP A 108 6.89 29.08 5.93
CA TRP A 108 7.22 30.14 6.87
C TRP A 108 8.18 31.12 6.21
N ASP A 109 8.03 32.38 6.62
CA ASP A 109 9.02 33.42 6.40
C ASP A 109 9.55 33.88 7.77
N LYS A 110 10.35 34.94 7.76
CA LYS A 110 10.89 35.50 9.01
C LYS A 110 9.78 35.93 9.97
N ALA A 111 8.74 36.61 9.50
CA ALA A 111 7.68 37.13 10.35
C ALA A 111 6.89 36.01 11.03
N TRP A 112 6.65 34.91 10.31
CA TRP A 112 6.00 33.74 10.87
C TRP A 112 6.86 33.06 11.94
N LEU A 113 8.16 32.90 11.71
CA LEU A 113 9.08 32.30 12.69
C LEU A 113 9.24 33.15 13.95
N ASP A 114 9.30 34.47 13.79
CA ASP A 114 9.36 35.40 14.92
C ASP A 114 8.09 35.29 15.80
N ALA A 115 6.93 35.03 15.18
CA ALA A 115 5.66 34.81 15.89
C ALA A 115 5.46 33.37 16.40
N ASN A 116 6.13 32.39 15.79
CA ASN A 116 5.98 30.95 16.08
C ASN A 116 7.37 30.30 16.21
N PRO A 117 8.14 30.64 17.26
CA PRO A 117 9.49 30.11 17.41
C PRO A 117 9.43 28.58 17.63
N PRO A 118 10.22 27.80 16.87
CA PRO A 118 10.33 26.36 17.09
C PRO A 118 10.91 26.05 18.47
N GLU A 119 10.43 24.98 19.09
CA GLU A 119 10.92 24.56 20.40
C GLU A 119 12.22 23.76 20.25
N TRP A 120 13.16 23.99 21.17
CA TRP A 120 14.36 23.17 21.30
C TRP A 120 14.02 21.78 21.85
N CYS A 121 14.53 20.75 21.20
CA CYS A 121 14.41 19.37 21.68
C CYS A 121 15.76 18.86 22.18
N GLU A 122 15.79 18.24 23.37
CA GLU A 122 16.99 17.52 23.83
C GLU A 122 17.19 16.26 22.99
N TYR A 123 18.39 16.05 22.44
CA TYR A 123 18.63 14.88 21.58
C TYR A 123 18.61 13.55 22.37
N SER A 124 18.96 13.59 23.66
CA SER A 124 19.16 12.41 24.50
C SER A 124 17.87 11.88 25.13
N ASN A 125 16.95 12.78 25.48
CA ASN A 125 15.71 12.46 26.19
C ASN A 125 14.45 12.98 25.50
N GLY A 126 14.59 13.72 24.40
CA GLY A 126 13.47 14.27 23.65
C GLY A 126 12.65 13.20 22.95
N SER A 127 11.35 13.46 22.77
CA SER A 127 10.48 12.56 22.02
C SER A 127 10.93 12.54 20.56
N PHE A 128 11.34 11.38 20.06
CA PHE A 128 11.63 11.16 18.64
C PHE A 128 10.49 11.65 17.75
N GLU A 129 9.25 11.39 18.16
CA GLU A 129 8.07 11.81 17.42
C GLU A 129 7.95 13.33 17.31
N PHE A 130 8.39 14.05 18.35
CA PHE A 130 8.27 15.50 18.44
C PHE A 130 9.24 16.22 17.48
N TRP A 131 10.54 15.97 17.58
CA TRP A 131 11.50 16.65 16.68
C TRP A 131 11.32 16.18 15.23
N MET A 132 10.93 14.92 15.01
CA MET A 132 10.58 14.43 13.68
C MET A 132 9.33 15.14 13.13
N ASN A 133 8.37 15.50 14.00
CA ASN A 133 7.21 16.33 13.62
C ASN A 133 7.62 17.72 13.20
N GLN A 134 8.44 18.41 13.99
CA GLN A 134 8.97 19.72 13.59
C GLN A 134 9.72 19.63 12.26
N LEU A 135 10.63 18.66 12.11
CA LEU A 135 11.40 18.48 10.88
C LEU A 135 10.50 18.21 9.66
N SER A 136 9.49 17.34 9.79
CA SER A 136 8.58 17.04 8.67
C SER A 136 7.66 18.20 8.29
N THR A 137 7.26 19.01 9.26
CA THR A 137 6.26 20.09 9.09
C THR A 137 6.95 21.40 8.69
N LEU A 138 8.00 21.79 9.39
CA LEU A 138 8.73 23.04 9.17
C LEU A 138 9.90 22.86 8.19
N GLY A 139 10.38 21.64 7.96
CA GLY A 139 11.61 21.39 7.20
C GLY A 139 12.90 21.54 8.01
N PHE A 140 12.81 21.87 9.30
CA PHE A 140 13.94 21.91 10.23
C PHE A 140 13.48 21.67 11.68
N THR A 141 14.42 21.42 12.60
CA THR A 141 14.19 21.33 14.04
C THR A 141 15.42 21.88 14.78
N LEU A 142 15.23 22.35 16.02
CA LEU A 142 16.33 22.80 16.88
C LEU A 142 16.68 21.71 17.89
N LEU A 143 17.94 21.29 17.95
CA LEU A 143 18.42 20.23 18.83
C LEU A 143 19.46 20.76 19.81
N ARG A 144 19.31 20.42 21.08
CA ARG A 144 20.24 20.75 22.15
C ARG A 144 20.81 19.51 22.82
#